data_AF-A0A8B6D0K5-F1
#
_entry.id   AF-A0A8B6D0K5-F1
#
_cell.length_a   1.000
_cell.length_b   1.000
_cell.length_c   1.000
_cell.angle_alpha   90.00
_cell.angle_beta   90.00
_cell.angle_gamma   90.00
#
_symmetry.space_group_name_H-M   'P 1'
#
loop_
_entity.id
_entity.type
_entity.pdbx_description
1 polymer ?
#
loop_
_entity_poly.entity_id
_entity_poly.type
_entity_poly.pdbx_seq_one_letter_code
_entity_poly.pdbx_strand_id
1 'polypeptide(L)'
;MSDKISYDPALTKLWEVKREAEKLGLPETIISGLQAVEDLFEAREVYCDGKTSEPSDALSKLMKDTMEHPWQQVFNEGKTKWNISTRMLSGNLEGYVLKFLVSASKAKRVLEVGMFTGCGALGMAEVMPDDGKVVTCEFDPYLVKLTRTFVDKSPHGKKITILEGPALDSLNDLGKKGETFDFIFIDADKPGYCDYFNVSI
;
A
#
# COMPACT_ATOMS: atom_id res chain seq x y z
N MET A 1 8.82 21.52 -14.54
CA MET A 1 8.99 20.97 -13.19
C MET A 1 7.68 20.27 -12.86
N SER A 2 7.66 18.94 -12.74
CA SER A 2 6.47 18.29 -12.22
C SER A 2 6.29 18.72 -10.77
N ASP A 3 5.09 19.09 -10.37
CA ASP A 3 4.80 19.37 -8.97
C ASP A 3 5.10 18.09 -8.18
N LYS A 4 6.19 18.11 -7.39
CA LYS A 4 6.46 17.05 -6.41
C LYS A 4 5.28 17.10 -5.44
N ILE A 5 4.41 16.11 -5.47
CA ILE A 5 3.37 15.91 -4.45
C ILE A 5 3.98 15.00 -3.39
N SER A 6 4.03 15.48 -2.15
CA SER A 6 4.32 14.70 -0.95
C SER A 6 3.10 14.75 -0.05
N TYR A 7 2.75 13.59 0.55
CA TYR A 7 1.73 13.52 1.59
C TYR A 7 2.30 13.82 2.99
N ASP A 8 3.61 14.02 3.12
CA ASP A 8 4.26 14.46 4.35
C ASP A 8 4.06 15.98 4.50
N PRO A 9 3.31 16.45 5.51
CA PRO A 9 3.06 17.87 5.73
C PRO A 9 4.34 18.63 6.08
N ALA A 10 5.32 17.99 6.72
CA ALA A 10 6.60 18.61 7.03
C ALA A 10 7.42 18.86 5.76
N LEU A 11 7.48 17.88 4.85
CA LEU A 11 8.16 18.03 3.56
C LEU A 11 7.47 19.05 2.66
N THR A 12 6.13 19.05 2.65
CA THR A 12 5.34 20.07 1.95
C THR A 12 5.67 21.46 2.48
N LYS A 13 5.73 21.62 3.81
CA LYS A 13 6.07 22.90 4.42
C LYS A 13 7.50 23.33 4.11
N LEU A 14 8.44 22.39 4.10
CA LEU A 14 9.84 22.64 3.73
C LEU A 14 9.94 23.17 2.30
N TRP A 15 9.22 22.57 1.35
CA TRP A 15 9.21 23.03 -0.03
C TRP A 15 8.56 24.40 -0.21
N GLU A 16 7.53 24.73 0.55
CA GLU A 16 7.00 26.10 0.60
C GLU A 16 8.07 27.09 1.07
N VAL A 17 8.71 26.81 2.21
CA VAL A 17 9.73 27.69 2.80
C VAL A 17 10.92 27.87 1.86
N LYS A 18 11.38 26.78 1.23
CA LYS A 18 12.47 26.80 0.26
C LYS A 18 12.14 27.65 -0.97
N ARG A 19 10.95 27.48 -1.56
CA ARG A 19 10.49 28.30 -2.70
C ARG A 19 10.40 29.78 -2.33
N GLU A 20 9.92 30.12 -1.14
CA GLU A 20 9.87 31.51 -0.69
C GLU A 20 11.27 32.08 -0.43
N ALA A 21 12.18 31.30 0.15
CA ALA A 21 13.57 31.69 0.35
C ALA A 21 14.30 31.97 -0.98
N GLU A 22 14.07 31.14 -2.00
CA GLU A 22 14.59 31.33 -3.36
C GLU A 22 14.04 32.61 -3.99
N LYS A 23 12.72 32.86 -3.89
CA LYS A 23 12.09 34.08 -4.41
C LYS A 23 12.62 35.36 -3.77
N LEU A 24 12.90 35.32 -2.47
CA LEU A 24 13.43 36.46 -1.71
C LEU A 24 14.94 36.69 -1.96
N GLY A 25 15.61 35.80 -2.69
CA GLY A 25 17.05 35.90 -2.95
C GLY A 25 17.88 35.77 -1.67
N LEU A 26 17.45 34.91 -0.73
CA LEU A 26 18.20 34.67 0.50
C LEU A 26 19.60 34.08 0.20
N PRO A 27 20.57 34.26 1.12
CA PRO A 27 21.92 33.75 0.92
C PRO A 27 21.96 32.26 0.56
N GLU A 28 22.91 31.87 -0.30
CA GLU A 28 23.09 30.48 -0.75
C GLU A 28 23.23 29.50 0.42
N THR A 29 23.87 29.92 1.52
CA THR A 29 24.00 29.11 2.74
C THR A 29 22.65 28.71 3.35
N ILE A 30 21.62 29.55 3.24
CA ILE A 30 20.26 29.24 3.70
C ILE A 30 19.60 28.26 2.73
N ILE A 31 19.70 28.48 1.42
CA ILE A 31 19.11 27.61 0.39
C ILE A 31 19.72 26.20 0.47
N SER A 32 21.04 26.10 0.55
CA SER A 32 21.76 24.83 0.72
C SER A 32 21.41 24.17 2.05
N GLY A 33 21.21 24.94 3.13
CA GLY A 33 20.73 24.40 4.40
C GLY A 33 19.35 23.75 4.29
N LEU A 34 18.40 24.40 3.59
CA LEU A 34 17.07 23.83 3.34
C LEU A 34 17.11 22.61 2.42
N GLN A 35 17.99 22.60 1.41
CA GLN A 35 18.24 21.42 0.58
C GLN A 35 18.78 20.26 1.41
N ALA A 36 19.75 20.51 2.31
CA ALA A 36 20.29 19.46 3.17
C ALA A 36 19.21 18.86 4.09
N VAL A 37 18.24 19.66 4.55
CA VAL A 37 17.08 19.12 5.27
C VAL A 37 16.23 18.24 4.36
N GLU A 38 15.95 18.65 3.12
CA GLU A 38 15.21 17.83 2.15
C GLU A 38 15.94 16.49 1.89
N ASP A 39 17.26 16.51 1.72
CA ASP A 39 18.09 15.32 1.53
C ASP A 39 18.03 14.37 2.75
N LEU A 40 17.91 14.91 3.97
CA LEU A 40 17.73 14.11 5.18
C LEU A 40 16.37 13.39 5.24
N PHE A 41 15.31 13.97 4.66
CA PHE A 41 14.03 13.25 4.53
C PHE A 41 14.19 12.03 3.61
N GLU A 42 14.86 12.19 2.47
CA GLU A 42 15.12 11.08 1.55
C GLU A 42 16.06 10.03 2.17
N ALA A 43 17.13 10.48 2.83
CA ALA A 43 18.07 9.59 3.52
C ALA A 43 17.41 8.79 4.66
N ARG A 44 16.40 9.36 5.33
CA ARG A 44 15.62 8.65 6.35
C ARG A 44 14.88 7.46 5.74
N GLU A 45 14.17 7.66 4.65
CA GLU A 45 13.44 6.57 3.98
C GLU A 45 14.40 5.46 3.55
N VAL A 46 15.53 5.82 2.92
CA VAL A 46 16.59 4.87 2.53
C VAL A 46 17.17 4.13 3.74
N TYR A 47 17.41 4.83 4.85
CA TYR A 47 17.91 4.22 6.07
C TYR A 47 16.90 3.24 6.67
N CYS A 48 15.63 3.65 6.79
CA CYS A 48 14.57 2.80 7.35
C CYS A 48 14.36 1.55 6.51
N ASP A 49 14.28 1.69 5.18
CA ASP A 49 14.15 0.55 4.28
C ASP A 49 15.37 -0.37 4.34
N GLY A 50 16.59 0.18 4.29
CA GLY A 50 17.84 -0.59 4.40
C GLY A 50 18.14 -1.18 5.79
N LYS A 51 17.34 -0.84 6.81
CA LYS A 51 17.36 -1.47 8.15
C LYS A 51 16.15 -2.36 8.39
N THR A 52 15.19 -2.39 7.47
CA THR A 52 14.09 -3.34 7.48
C THR A 52 14.60 -4.69 6.99
N SER A 53 14.08 -5.76 7.56
CA SER A 53 14.36 -7.11 7.07
C SER A 53 13.99 -7.25 5.61
N GLU A 54 14.70 -8.11 4.88
CA GLU A 54 14.43 -8.35 3.46
C GLU A 54 13.07 -9.03 3.25
N PRO A 55 12.31 -8.70 2.18
CA PRO A 55 11.08 -9.39 1.87
C PRO A 55 11.36 -10.86 1.48
N SER A 56 10.33 -11.71 1.59
CA SER A 56 10.41 -13.07 1.06
C SER A 56 10.65 -13.04 -0.46
N ASP A 57 11.15 -14.12 -1.04
CA ASP A 57 11.32 -14.22 -2.50
C ASP A 57 10.00 -13.95 -3.26
N ALA A 58 8.88 -14.41 -2.71
CA ALA A 58 7.57 -14.20 -3.29
C ALA A 58 7.14 -12.72 -3.27
N LEU A 59 7.32 -12.04 -2.14
CA LEU A 59 7.03 -10.60 -2.02
C LEU A 59 7.98 -9.76 -2.86
N SER A 60 9.29 -10.03 -2.79
CA SER A 60 10.31 -9.35 -3.60
C SER A 60 9.98 -9.45 -5.08
N LYS A 61 9.57 -10.64 -5.53
CA LYS A 61 9.14 -10.84 -6.92
C LYS A 61 7.85 -10.09 -7.25
N LEU A 62 6.84 -10.12 -6.37
CA LEU A 62 5.59 -9.41 -6.57
C LEU A 62 5.80 -7.90 -6.65
N MET A 63 6.61 -7.32 -5.75
CA MET A 63 6.98 -5.91 -5.74
C MET A 63 7.69 -5.54 -7.04
N LYS A 64 8.69 -6.33 -7.47
CA LYS A 64 9.38 -6.11 -8.74
C LYS A 64 8.43 -6.18 -9.94
N ASP A 65 7.64 -7.25 -10.04
CA ASP A 65 6.69 -7.45 -11.13
C ASP A 65 5.64 -6.32 -11.17
N THR A 66 5.26 -5.77 -10.01
CA THR A 66 4.40 -4.57 -9.89
C THR A 66 5.09 -3.31 -10.41
N MET A 67 6.35 -3.09 -10.06
CA MET A 67 7.12 -1.91 -10.48
C MET A 67 7.42 -1.89 -11.99
N GLU A 68 7.65 -3.07 -12.57
CA GLU A 68 7.96 -3.23 -13.99
C GLU A 68 6.69 -3.32 -14.87
N HIS A 69 5.51 -3.45 -14.26
CA HIS A 69 4.25 -3.58 -14.99
C HIS A 69 3.93 -2.31 -15.79
N PRO A 70 3.47 -2.42 -17.06
CA PRO A 70 3.28 -1.25 -17.94
C PRO A 70 1.96 -0.52 -17.66
N TRP A 71 1.79 0.03 -16.44
CA TRP A 71 0.55 0.64 -15.95
C TRP A 71 -0.06 1.68 -16.89
N GLN A 72 0.77 2.56 -17.46
CA GLN A 72 0.29 3.61 -18.36
C GLN A 72 -0.28 3.01 -19.66
N GLN A 73 0.35 1.97 -20.20
CA GLN A 73 -0.16 1.29 -21.39
C GLN A 73 -1.49 0.59 -21.08
N VAL A 74 -1.54 -0.14 -19.95
CA VAL A 74 -2.75 -0.85 -19.49
C VAL A 74 -3.92 0.12 -19.31
N PHE A 75 -3.67 1.29 -18.73
CA PHE A 75 -4.67 2.35 -18.60
C PHE A 75 -5.11 2.92 -19.96
N ASN A 76 -4.16 3.22 -20.85
CA ASN A 76 -4.45 3.73 -22.19
C ASN A 76 -5.25 2.73 -23.05
N GLU A 77 -5.09 1.43 -22.80
CA GLU A 77 -5.86 0.35 -23.41
C GLU A 77 -7.25 0.15 -22.75
N GLY A 78 -7.59 0.91 -21.71
CA GLY A 78 -8.87 0.83 -21.00
C GLY A 78 -9.03 -0.43 -20.15
N LYS A 79 -7.93 -1.11 -19.81
CA LYS A 79 -7.98 -2.35 -19.01
C LYS A 79 -8.18 -2.09 -17.52
N THR A 80 -7.73 -0.96 -17.01
CA THR A 80 -7.97 -0.51 -15.63
C THR A 80 -8.87 0.71 -15.61
N LYS A 81 -9.69 0.84 -14.57
CA LYS A 81 -10.58 2.01 -14.42
C LYS A 81 -9.79 3.29 -14.10
N TRP A 82 -8.69 3.15 -13.38
CA TRP A 82 -7.90 4.26 -12.88
C TRP A 82 -6.50 4.28 -13.49
N ASN A 83 -5.90 5.47 -13.57
CA ASN A 83 -4.49 5.60 -13.88
C ASN A 83 -3.68 5.24 -12.64
N ILE A 84 -3.17 4.02 -12.62
CA ILE A 84 -2.50 3.42 -11.47
C ILE A 84 -1.10 4.04 -11.30
N SER A 85 -0.77 4.35 -10.05
CA SER A 85 0.59 4.72 -9.65
C SER A 85 1.19 3.61 -8.81
N THR A 86 2.44 3.25 -9.06
CA THR A 86 3.19 2.31 -8.21
C THR A 86 3.37 2.81 -6.78
N ARG A 87 3.13 4.10 -6.52
CA ARG A 87 3.08 4.67 -5.15
C ARG A 87 1.89 4.17 -4.32
N MET A 88 0.95 3.44 -4.92
CA MET A 88 -0.14 2.75 -4.22
C MET A 88 0.33 1.47 -3.51
N LEU A 89 1.57 1.03 -3.78
CA LEU A 89 2.15 -0.15 -3.17
C LEU A 89 2.55 0.11 -1.72
N SER A 90 2.17 -0.77 -0.80
CA SER A 90 2.88 -0.89 0.49
C SER A 90 4.26 -1.48 0.23
N GLY A 91 5.30 -0.69 0.47
CA GLY A 91 6.70 -1.07 0.29
C GLY A 91 7.17 -2.11 1.32
N ASN A 92 8.47 -2.40 1.33
CA ASN A 92 9.03 -3.39 2.25
C ASN A 92 8.86 -2.95 3.71
N LEU A 93 9.20 -1.69 4.02
CA LEU A 93 9.00 -1.09 5.34
C LEU A 93 7.55 -1.22 5.83
N GLU A 94 6.57 -0.75 5.06
CA GLU A 94 5.16 -0.80 5.43
C GLU A 94 4.66 -2.25 5.54
N GLY A 95 5.06 -3.11 4.62
CA GLY A 95 4.74 -4.53 4.64
C GLY A 95 5.25 -5.22 5.91
N TYR A 96 6.42 -4.84 6.41
CA TYR A 96 6.95 -5.34 7.67
C TYR A 96 6.21 -4.83 8.90
N VAL A 97 5.72 -3.59 8.88
CA VAL A 97 4.84 -3.08 9.94
C VAL A 97 3.54 -3.89 9.99
N LEU A 98 2.91 -4.16 8.83
CA LEU A 98 1.72 -4.99 8.76
C LEU A 98 1.96 -6.42 9.26
N LYS A 99 3.07 -7.04 8.85
CA LYS A 99 3.51 -8.35 9.35
C LYS A 99 3.66 -8.35 10.87
N PHE A 100 4.32 -7.34 11.42
CA PHE A 100 4.51 -7.22 12.86
C PHE A 100 3.17 -7.13 13.58
N LEU A 101 2.25 -6.27 13.12
CA LEU A 101 0.94 -6.09 13.74
C LEU A 101 0.09 -7.36 13.71
N VAL A 102 0.03 -8.06 12.56
CA VAL A 102 -0.69 -9.34 12.41
C VAL A 102 -0.10 -10.43 13.29
N SER A 103 1.24 -10.51 13.36
CA SER A 103 1.93 -11.49 14.21
C SER A 103 1.71 -11.20 15.70
N ALA A 104 1.83 -9.94 16.11
CA ALA A 104 1.66 -9.51 17.50
C ALA A 104 0.22 -9.69 18.00
N SER A 105 -0.78 -9.42 17.16
CA SER A 105 -2.19 -9.65 17.47
C SER A 105 -2.59 -11.13 17.40
N LYS A 106 -1.74 -11.98 16.83
CA LYS A 106 -2.02 -13.40 16.54
C LYS A 106 -3.26 -13.57 15.66
N ALA A 107 -3.49 -12.63 14.75
CA ALA A 107 -4.65 -12.64 13.88
C ALA A 107 -4.68 -13.91 13.00
N LYS A 108 -5.83 -14.56 12.96
CA LYS A 108 -6.14 -15.70 12.06
C LYS A 108 -7.09 -15.29 10.95
N ARG A 109 -7.85 -14.22 11.15
CA ARG A 109 -8.84 -13.68 10.24
C ARG A 109 -8.49 -12.22 9.96
N VAL A 110 -7.99 -11.93 8.77
CA VAL A 110 -7.61 -10.58 8.35
C VAL A 110 -8.56 -10.12 7.25
N LEU A 111 -9.05 -8.88 7.36
CA LEU A 111 -9.75 -8.18 6.29
C LEU A 111 -8.85 -7.06 5.76
N GLU A 112 -8.74 -6.97 4.43
CA GLU A 112 -8.11 -5.88 3.72
C GLU A 112 -9.15 -5.20 2.81
N VAL A 113 -9.24 -3.87 2.87
CA VAL A 113 -10.09 -3.07 2.00
C VAL A 113 -9.16 -2.27 1.08
N GLY A 114 -9.01 -2.73 -0.17
CA GLY A 114 -8.04 -2.22 -1.13
C GLY A 114 -6.84 -3.16 -1.25
N MET A 115 -6.79 -3.96 -2.33
CA MET A 115 -5.76 -4.96 -2.56
C MET A 115 -4.59 -4.45 -3.41
N PHE A 116 -4.90 -3.66 -4.42
CA PHE A 116 -3.98 -3.30 -5.50
C PHE A 116 -3.33 -4.54 -6.15
N THR A 117 -2.03 -4.77 -5.99
CA THR A 117 -1.33 -5.96 -6.51
C THR A 117 -1.09 -7.06 -5.48
N GLY A 118 -1.58 -6.88 -4.24
CA GLY A 118 -1.55 -7.91 -3.19
C GLY A 118 -0.30 -7.95 -2.32
N CYS A 119 0.54 -6.90 -2.31
CA CYS A 119 1.69 -6.82 -1.38
C CYS A 119 1.26 -6.92 0.09
N GLY A 120 0.27 -6.12 0.50
CA GLY A 120 -0.27 -6.10 1.86
C GLY A 120 -0.85 -7.46 2.24
N ALA A 121 -1.81 -7.95 1.44
CA ALA A 121 -2.40 -9.28 1.59
C ALA A 121 -1.37 -10.40 1.73
N LEU A 122 -0.38 -10.48 0.82
CA LEU A 122 0.64 -11.52 0.87
C LEU A 122 1.55 -11.37 2.08
N GLY A 123 1.98 -10.15 2.40
CA GLY A 123 2.79 -9.87 3.58
C GLY A 123 2.12 -10.32 4.87
N MET A 124 0.86 -9.99 5.05
CA MET A 124 0.07 -10.45 6.20
C MET A 124 -0.09 -11.98 6.21
N ALA A 125 -0.39 -12.60 5.06
CA ALA A 125 -0.59 -14.05 4.96
C ALA A 125 0.66 -14.89 5.33
N GLU A 126 1.86 -14.36 5.09
CA GLU A 126 3.14 -15.03 5.39
C GLU A 126 3.36 -15.30 6.88
N VAL A 127 2.90 -14.39 7.75
CA VAL A 127 3.13 -14.47 9.21
C VAL A 127 1.97 -15.12 9.97
N MET A 128 0.86 -15.39 9.28
CA MET A 128 -0.30 -16.07 9.86
C MET A 128 -0.07 -17.58 9.97
N PRO A 129 -0.78 -18.29 10.86
CA PRO A 129 -0.77 -19.75 10.88
C PRO A 129 -1.32 -20.36 9.57
N ASP A 130 -1.16 -21.67 9.39
CA ASP A 130 -1.60 -22.38 8.17
C ASP A 130 -3.10 -22.33 7.94
N ASP A 131 -3.90 -22.24 9.01
CA ASP A 131 -5.35 -22.08 8.99
C ASP A 131 -5.79 -20.61 8.89
N GLY A 132 -4.84 -19.67 8.80
CA GLY A 132 -5.10 -18.25 8.66
C GLY A 132 -5.72 -17.89 7.31
N LYS A 133 -6.55 -16.84 7.29
CA LYS A 133 -7.24 -16.33 6.11
C LYS A 133 -7.16 -14.82 6.02
N VAL A 134 -6.74 -14.34 4.85
CA VAL A 134 -6.83 -12.94 4.43
C VAL A 134 -7.98 -12.82 3.42
N VAL A 135 -8.95 -11.97 3.72
CA VAL A 135 -10.01 -11.59 2.78
C VAL A 135 -9.71 -10.18 2.33
N THR A 136 -9.58 -9.95 1.03
CA THR A 136 -9.25 -8.63 0.47
C THR A 136 -10.30 -8.19 -0.54
N CYS A 137 -10.66 -6.91 -0.55
CA CYS A 137 -11.60 -6.32 -1.50
C CYS A 137 -10.84 -5.60 -2.62
N GLU A 138 -11.20 -5.88 -3.87
CA GLU A 138 -10.66 -5.18 -5.04
C GLU A 138 -11.78 -4.87 -6.04
N PHE A 139 -11.84 -3.61 -6.45
CA PHE A 139 -12.86 -3.13 -7.37
C PHE A 139 -12.53 -3.49 -8.83
N ASP A 140 -11.26 -3.43 -9.23
CA ASP A 140 -10.84 -3.56 -10.62
C ASP A 140 -10.59 -5.03 -11.02
N PRO A 141 -11.39 -5.62 -11.93
CA PRO A 141 -11.22 -7.02 -12.35
C PRO A 141 -9.85 -7.31 -12.99
N TYR A 142 -9.19 -6.30 -13.56
CA TYR A 142 -7.83 -6.46 -14.08
C TYR A 142 -6.84 -6.74 -12.95
N LEU A 143 -6.94 -6.00 -11.84
CA LEU A 143 -6.09 -6.16 -10.66
C LEU A 143 -6.37 -7.49 -9.95
N VAL A 144 -7.62 -7.93 -9.88
CA VAL A 144 -7.96 -9.27 -9.36
C VAL A 144 -7.22 -10.36 -10.14
N LYS A 145 -7.30 -10.33 -11.47
CA LYS A 145 -6.65 -11.31 -12.34
C LYS A 145 -5.13 -11.24 -12.23
N LEU A 146 -4.57 -10.02 -12.28
CA LEU A 146 -3.13 -9.81 -12.20
C LEU A 146 -2.57 -10.33 -10.87
N THR A 147 -3.23 -9.99 -9.76
CA THR A 147 -2.78 -10.38 -8.42
C THR A 147 -2.79 -11.89 -8.24
N ARG A 148 -3.78 -12.61 -8.79
CA ARG A 148 -3.78 -14.08 -8.79
C ARG A 148 -2.53 -14.66 -9.45
N THR A 149 -2.04 -14.05 -10.54
CA THR A 149 -0.79 -14.49 -11.18
C THR A 149 0.46 -14.30 -10.30
N PHE A 150 0.38 -13.47 -9.26
CA PHE A 150 1.46 -13.22 -8.31
C PHE A 150 1.30 -14.09 -7.06
N VAL A 151 0.17 -13.97 -6.36
CA VAL A 151 0.00 -14.57 -5.03
C VAL A 151 -0.14 -16.09 -5.07
N ASP A 152 -0.71 -16.66 -6.14
CA ASP A 152 -0.91 -18.11 -6.24
C ASP A 152 0.42 -18.88 -6.42
N LYS A 153 1.52 -18.18 -6.74
CA LYS A 153 2.87 -18.75 -6.78
C LYS A 153 3.51 -18.86 -5.39
N SER A 154 2.96 -18.17 -4.39
CA SER A 154 3.44 -18.23 -3.01
C SER A 154 2.82 -19.43 -2.27
N PRO A 155 3.57 -20.09 -1.37
CA PRO A 155 2.98 -21.08 -0.46
C PRO A 155 1.84 -20.52 0.42
N HIS A 156 1.78 -19.19 0.57
CA HIS A 156 0.77 -18.49 1.35
C HIS A 156 -0.43 -18.01 0.51
N GLY A 157 -0.39 -18.11 -0.82
CA GLY A 157 -1.46 -17.65 -1.72
C GLY A 157 -2.83 -18.26 -1.41
N LYS A 158 -2.84 -19.54 -0.97
CA LYS A 158 -4.06 -20.25 -0.56
C LYS A 158 -4.81 -19.61 0.62
N LYS A 159 -4.14 -18.74 1.40
CA LYS A 159 -4.76 -18.02 2.52
C LYS A 159 -5.55 -16.79 2.03
N ILE A 160 -5.35 -16.36 0.78
CA ILE A 160 -5.87 -15.09 0.25
C ILE A 160 -7.12 -15.33 -0.59
N THR A 161 -8.22 -14.76 -0.12
CA THR A 161 -9.50 -14.69 -0.83
C THR A 161 -9.72 -13.26 -1.32
N ILE A 162 -9.88 -13.09 -2.63
CA ILE A 162 -10.13 -11.78 -3.25
C ILE A 162 -11.63 -11.68 -3.55
N LEU A 163 -12.28 -10.65 -3.03
CA LEU A 163 -13.66 -10.29 -3.33
C LEU A 163 -13.65 -9.20 -4.41
N GLU A 164 -14.05 -9.58 -5.62
CA GLU A 164 -14.15 -8.67 -6.76
C GLU A 164 -15.43 -7.84 -6.66
N GLY A 165 -15.31 -6.52 -6.72
CA GLY A 165 -16.43 -5.58 -6.75
C GLY A 165 -16.29 -4.43 -5.76
N PRO A 166 -17.36 -3.63 -5.57
CA PRO A 166 -17.36 -2.55 -4.59
C PRO A 166 -17.09 -3.08 -3.18
N ALA A 167 -16.20 -2.41 -2.44
CA ALA A 167 -15.84 -2.83 -1.09
C ALA A 167 -17.06 -2.83 -0.15
N LEU A 168 -17.92 -1.81 -0.19
CA LEU A 168 -19.11 -1.75 0.67
C LEU A 168 -20.07 -2.93 0.44
N ASP A 169 -20.24 -3.37 -0.80
CA ASP A 169 -21.10 -4.52 -1.10
C ASP A 169 -20.50 -5.80 -0.49
N SER A 170 -19.19 -5.98 -0.66
CA SER A 170 -18.43 -7.10 -0.08
C SER A 170 -18.51 -7.11 1.44
N LEU A 171 -18.31 -5.96 2.10
CA LEU A 171 -18.39 -5.81 3.55
C LEU A 171 -19.80 -6.11 4.08
N ASN A 172 -20.85 -5.60 3.41
CA ASN A 172 -22.22 -5.89 3.78
C ASN A 172 -22.54 -7.39 3.66
N ASP A 173 -22.06 -8.06 2.61
CA ASP A 173 -22.28 -9.49 2.42
C ASP A 173 -21.50 -10.34 3.42
N LEU A 174 -20.30 -9.92 3.82
CA LEU A 174 -19.56 -10.53 4.93
C LEU A 174 -20.32 -10.37 6.26
N GLY A 175 -20.86 -9.18 6.53
CA GLY A 175 -21.68 -8.91 7.71
C GLY A 175 -22.95 -9.75 7.77
N LYS A 176 -23.67 -9.91 6.65
CA LYS A 176 -24.85 -10.81 6.55
C LYS A 176 -24.50 -12.28 6.83
N LYS A 177 -23.27 -12.69 6.51
CA LYS A 177 -22.75 -14.05 6.79
C LYS A 177 -22.26 -14.20 8.23
N GLY A 178 -22.21 -13.13 9.01
CA GLY A 178 -21.69 -13.12 10.37
C GLY A 178 -20.17 -13.35 10.43
N GLU A 179 -19.45 -12.99 9.37
CA GLU A 179 -17.99 -13.12 9.34
C GLU A 179 -17.34 -12.07 10.27
N THR A 180 -16.34 -12.49 11.04
CA THR A 180 -15.59 -11.61 11.94
C THR A 180 -14.10 -11.65 11.60
N PHE A 181 -13.39 -10.59 11.98
CA PHE A 181 -11.97 -10.41 11.71
C PHE A 181 -11.21 -9.98 12.96
N ASP A 182 -10.00 -10.49 13.11
CA ASP A 182 -9.10 -10.15 14.22
C ASP A 182 -8.28 -8.88 13.91
N PHE A 183 -8.14 -8.56 12.62
CA PHE A 183 -7.39 -7.41 12.12
C PHE A 183 -8.01 -6.90 10.82
N ILE A 184 -8.13 -5.58 10.70
CA ILE A 184 -8.71 -4.92 9.53
C ILE A 184 -7.73 -3.84 9.05
N PHE A 185 -7.34 -3.92 7.78
CA PHE A 185 -6.50 -2.95 7.10
C PHE A 185 -7.33 -2.23 6.02
N ILE A 186 -7.42 -0.90 6.11
CA ILE A 186 -8.20 -0.08 5.17
C ILE A 186 -7.22 0.82 4.39
N ASP A 187 -7.04 0.51 3.11
CA ASP A 187 -6.25 1.31 2.17
C ASP A 187 -6.86 1.32 0.76
N ALA A 188 -8.11 1.76 0.67
CA ALA A 188 -8.85 1.93 -0.58
C ALA A 188 -8.97 3.41 -0.95
N ASP A 189 -10.08 3.85 -1.55
CA ASP A 189 -10.36 5.26 -1.77
C ASP A 189 -10.65 5.99 -0.45
N LYS A 190 -10.05 7.17 -0.31
CA LYS A 190 -10.00 7.92 0.95
C LYS A 190 -11.38 8.47 1.38
N PRO A 191 -12.27 8.90 0.46
CA PRO A 191 -13.62 9.32 0.82
C PRO A 191 -14.44 8.22 1.53
N GLY A 192 -14.26 6.95 1.17
CA GLY A 192 -15.01 5.83 1.74
C GLY A 192 -14.57 5.37 3.14
N TYR A 193 -13.47 5.91 3.70
CA TYR A 193 -12.86 5.36 4.93
C TYR A 193 -13.81 5.26 6.12
N CYS A 194 -14.65 6.27 6.34
CA CYS A 194 -15.62 6.25 7.45
C CYS A 194 -16.65 5.14 7.26
N ASP A 195 -17.14 4.93 6.03
CA ASP A 195 -18.11 3.90 5.73
C ASP A 195 -17.48 2.50 5.85
N TYR A 196 -16.26 2.33 5.33
CA TYR A 196 -15.50 1.08 5.49
C TYR A 196 -15.28 0.74 6.95
N PHE A 197 -14.86 1.71 7.76
CA PHE A 197 -14.69 1.53 9.20
C PHE A 197 -16.00 1.11 9.88
N ASN A 198 -17.09 1.87 9.66
CA ASN A 198 -18.36 1.63 10.33
C ASN A 198 -19.01 0.29 9.96
N VAL A 199 -18.85 -0.18 8.73
CA VAL A 199 -19.45 -1.44 8.26
C VAL A 199 -18.59 -2.66 8.63
N SER A 200 -17.28 -2.47 8.85
CA SER A 200 -16.35 -3.58 9.07
C SER A 200 -16.17 -4.00 10.55
N ILE A 201 -16.73 -3.23 11.50
CA ILE A 201 -16.64 -3.50 12.95
C ILE A 201 -17.92 -4.09 13.56
#